data_AF-A0A1H8BJS9-F1
#
_entry.id   AF-A0A1H8BJS9-F1
#
_cell.length_a   1.000
_cell.length_b   1.000
_cell.length_c   1.000
_cell.angle_alpha   90.00
_cell.angle_beta   90.00
_cell.angle_gamma   90.00
#
_symmetry.space_group_name_H-M   'P 1'
#
loop_
_entity.id
_entity.type
_entity.pdbx_description
1 polymer ?
#
loop_
_entity_poly.entity_id
_entity_poly.type
_entity_poly.pdbx_seq_one_letter_code
_entity_poly.pdbx_strand_id
1 'polypeptide(L)' 'MRGCLSPSPGNYEIVFAIITASKREWPEALPFFSQLNFVRNAKRLSGYGFKVSLCRIEEKDG' A
#
# COMPACT_ATOMS: atom_id res chain seq x y z
N MET A 1 25.89 -2.63 -26.27
CA MET A 1 25.98 -2.27 -24.84
C MET A 1 24.77 -2.85 -24.13
N ARG A 2 24.94 -3.80 -23.21
CA ARG A 2 23.84 -4.25 -22.34
C ARG A 2 23.65 -3.17 -21.27
N GLY A 3 22.60 -2.36 -21.38
CA GLY A 3 22.26 -1.38 -20.34
C GLY A 3 21.87 -2.12 -19.08
N CYS A 4 22.65 -1.99 -18.01
CA CYS A 4 22.22 -2.41 -16.68
C CYS A 4 20.98 -1.60 -16.34
N LEU A 5 19.82 -2.24 -16.26
CA LEU A 5 18.59 -1.65 -15.75
C LEU A 5 18.83 -1.28 -14.29
N SER A 6 19.26 -0.04 -14.03
CA SER A 6 19.26 0.49 -12.67
C SER A 6 17.85 0.37 -12.11
N PRO A 7 17.66 -0.18 -10.89
CA PRO A 7 16.34 -0.32 -10.31
C PRO A 7 15.74 1.09 -10.15
N SER A 8 14.71 1.38 -10.95
CA SER A 8 13.97 2.63 -10.84
C SER A 8 12.75 2.41 -9.92
N PRO A 9 12.41 3.36 -9.03
CA PRO A 9 11.26 3.23 -8.14
C PRO A 9 9.95 2.89 -8.84
N GLY A 10 9.76 3.40 -10.07
CA GLY A 10 8.55 3.15 -10.87
C GLY A 10 8.38 1.70 -11.34
N ASN A 11 9.44 0.88 -11.25
CA ASN A 11 9.39 -0.56 -11.51
C ASN A 11 8.82 -1.36 -10.34
N TYR A 12 8.61 -0.72 -9.19
CA TYR A 12 8.16 -1.36 -7.95
C TYR A 12 6.86 -0.75 -7.43
N GLU A 13 6.10 -1.57 -6.73
CA GLU A 13 4.86 -1.17 -6.08
C GLU A 13 4.92 -1.55 -4.59
N ILE A 14 4.59 -0.60 -3.73
CA ILE A 14 4.48 -0.80 -2.29
C ILE A 14 3.00 -1.01 -1.95
N VAL A 15 2.67 -2.21 -1.48
CA VAL A 15 1.30 -2.58 -1.11
C VAL A 15 1.14 -2.55 0.40
N PHE A 16 0.22 -1.72 0.89
CA PHE A 16 -0.25 -1.76 2.27
C PHE A 16 -1.34 -2.83 2.36
N ALA A 17 -1.01 -4.00 2.89
CA ALA A 17 -1.96 -5.07 3.11
C ALA A 17 -2.56 -5.01 4.53
N ILE A 18 -3.89 -5.05 4.64
CA ILE A 18 -4.58 -5.07 5.92
C ILE A 18 -5.44 -6.33 6.00
N ILE A 19 -5.16 -7.16 7.00
CA ILE A 19 -5.91 -8.39 7.28
C ILE A 19 -7.04 -8.02 8.25
N THR A 20 -8.29 -8.32 7.89
CA THR A 20 -9.43 -8.03 8.76
C THR A 20 -10.64 -8.91 8.46
N ALA A 21 -11.35 -9.33 9.51
CA ALA A 21 -12.69 -9.90 9.43
C ALA A 21 -13.81 -8.84 9.24
N SER A 22 -13.48 -7.54 9.29
CA SER A 22 -14.48 -6.46 9.15
C SER A 22 -15.11 -6.46 7.75
N LYS A 23 -16.45 -6.47 7.71
CA LYS A 23 -17.25 -6.39 6.47
C LYS A 23 -17.61 -4.96 6.04
N ARG A 24 -17.12 -3.95 6.76
CA ARG A 24 -17.39 -2.54 6.43
C ARG A 24 -16.73 -2.14 5.10
N GLU A 25 -17.30 -1.14 4.45
CA GLU A 25 -16.75 -0.61 3.20
C GLU A 25 -15.33 -0.08 3.39
N TRP A 26 -14.46 -0.40 2.44
CA TRP A 26 -13.03 -0.10 2.47
C TRP A 26 -12.75 1.12 1.57
N PRO A 27 -11.90 2.09 1.98
CA PRO A 27 -11.00 2.09 3.14
C PRO A 27 -11.57 2.70 4.43
N GLU A 28 -12.84 3.14 4.45
CA GLU A 28 -13.44 3.83 5.60
C GLU A 28 -13.47 2.99 6.88
N ALA A 29 -13.45 1.66 6.74
CA ALA A 29 -13.34 0.71 7.85
C ALA A 29 -12.03 0.80 8.64
N LEU A 30 -10.98 1.44 8.11
CA LEU A 30 -9.70 1.58 8.80
C LEU A 30 -9.83 2.47 10.05
N PRO A 31 -9.15 2.14 11.17
CA PRO A 31 -9.00 3.09 12.28
C PRO A 31 -8.40 4.41 11.80
N PHE A 32 -8.85 5.53 12.39
CA PHE A 32 -8.44 6.89 11.98
C PHE A 32 -6.92 7.04 11.82
N PHE A 33 -6.13 6.59 12.82
CA PHE A 33 -4.68 6.70 12.76
C PHE A 33 -4.05 5.82 11.67
N SER A 34 -4.65 4.67 11.35
CA SER A 34 -4.20 3.82 10.24
C SER A 34 -4.43 4.52 8.90
N GLN A 35 -5.57 5.20 8.71
CA GLN A 35 -5.83 6.01 7.52
C GLN A 35 -4.84 7.17 7.40
N LEU A 36 -4.63 7.93 8.49
CA LEU A 36 -3.72 9.06 8.52
C LEU A 36 -2.29 8.63 8.22
N ASN A 37 -1.85 7.53 8.82
CA ASN A 37 -0.53 6.96 8.56
C ASN A 37 -0.40 6.47 7.12
N PHE A 38 -1.42 5.81 6.57
CA PHE A 38 -1.43 5.37 5.17
C PHE A 38 -1.28 6.57 4.23
N VAL A 39 -2.11 7.59 4.35
CA VAL A 39 -2.08 8.77 3.44
C VAL A 39 -0.73 9.48 3.50
N ARG A 40 -0.18 9.69 4.71
CA ARG A 40 1.13 10.35 4.89
C ARG A 40 2.26 9.55 4.25
N ASN A 41 2.29 8.24 4.46
CA ASN A 41 3.32 7.38 3.90
C ASN A 41 3.16 7.20 2.38
N ALA A 42 1.93 7.02 1.89
CA ALA A 42 1.64 6.92 0.47
C ALA A 42 2.12 8.17 -0.27
N LYS A 43 1.78 9.38 0.23
CA LYS A 43 2.24 10.63 -0.37
C LYS A 43 3.77 10.72 -0.44
N ARG A 44 4.46 10.30 0.63
CA ARG A 44 5.93 10.32 0.69
C ARG A 44 6.55 9.33 -0.31
N LEU A 45 6.06 8.09 -0.35
CA LEU A 45 6.57 7.03 -1.21
C LEU A 45 6.29 7.31 -2.70
N SER A 46 5.10 7.80 -3.03
CA SER A 46 4.80 8.26 -4.40
C SER A 46 5.69 9.43 -4.81
N GLY A 47 6.03 10.33 -3.88
CA GLY A 47 7.02 11.39 -4.12
C GLY A 47 8.43 10.88 -4.45
N TYR A 48 8.78 9.66 -4.03
CA TYR A 48 10.01 8.98 -4.43
C TYR A 48 9.90 8.20 -5.75
N GLY A 49 8.72 8.18 -6.37
CA GLY A 49 8.48 7.51 -7.65
C GLY A 49 7.98 6.07 -7.53
N PHE A 50 7.67 5.58 -6.34
CA PHE A 50 7.04 4.26 -6.17
C PHE A 50 5.55 4.32 -6.52
N LYS A 51 5.02 3.22 -7.09
CA LYS A 51 3.58 2.97 -7.07
C LYS A 51 3.18 2.56 -5.66
N VAL A 52 2.01 3.00 -5.19
CA VAL A 52 1.52 2.67 -3.85
C VAL A 52 0.06 2.26 -3.92
N SER A 53 -0.27 1.14 -3.31
CA SER A 53 -1.62 0.57 -3.30
C SER A 53 -2.03 0.10 -1.91
N LEU A 54 -3.33 -0.03 -1.70
CA LEU A 54 -3.93 -0.54 -0.47
C LEU A 54 -4.72 -1.82 -0.80
N CYS A 55 -4.41 -2.90 -0.11
CA CYS A 55 -5.03 -4.21 -0.29
C CYS A 55 -5.70 -4.64 1.01
N ARG A 56 -6.95 -5.11 0.90
CA ARG A 56 -7.65 -5.79 1.99
C ARG A 56 -7.48 -7.30 1.80
N ILE A 57 -7.03 -7.97 2.85
CA ILE A 57 -6.96 -9.43 2.91
C ILE A 57 -8.03 -9.87 3.90
N GLU A 58 -8.92 -10.76 3.47
CA GLU A 58 -9.89 -11.36 4.36
C GLU A 58 -9.18 -12.33 5.31
N GLU A 59 -9.45 -12.19 6.60
CA GLU A 59 -9.03 -13.18 7.60
C GLU A 59 -9.76 -14.48 7.29
N LYS A 60 -9.04 -15.48 6.78
CA LYS A 60 -9.58 -16.83 6.67
C LYS A 60 -9.58 -17.44 8.07
N ASP A 61 -10.74 -17.93 8.50
CA ASP A 61 -10.91 -18.65 9.76
C ASP A 61 -9.77 -19.68 9.91
N GLY A 62 -9.01 -19.56 11.01
CA GLY A 62 -8.02 -20.55 11.44
C GLY A 62 -8.66 -21.74 12.13
#